data_AF-A0A938S6N5-F1
#
_entry.id   AF-A0A938S6N5-F1
#
_cell.length_a   1.000
_cell.length_b   1.000
_cell.length_c   1.000
_cell.angle_alpha   90.00
_cell.angle_beta   90.00
_cell.angle_gamma   90.00
#
_symmetry.space_group_name_H-M   'P 1'
#
loop_
_entity.id
_entity.type
_entity.pdbx_description
1 polymer ?
#
loop_
_entity_poly.entity_id
_entity_poly.type
_entity_poly.pdbx_seq_one_letter_code
_entity_poly.pdbx_strand_id
1 'polypeptide(L)'
;MGGHQATITSATLFIILLLSASILIIPRKYLLLPFAVAACWAPADQHLLLFQTFHFRALHILILVAAARLWLYGEIVPIRWNRFDALVLAWVVVGTIIFFLQWLNLASLIFKSGRLLEWLGLYWIFRQTVRSWADLRFAYVVLAVCALAMLPFVALERVTGENPFLVLGRVRTSLREGNVRCAATFPHSIIMGLFWATLVPLFVSFARQQPKHRVL
;
A
#
# COMPACT_ATOMS: atom_id res chain seq x y z
N MET A 1 4.77 22.44 17.56
CA MET A 1 3.76 21.38 17.41
C MET A 1 4.49 20.05 17.19
N GLY A 2 4.81 19.35 18.29
CA GLY A 2 5.52 18.08 18.24
C GLY A 2 4.55 16.97 17.82
N GLY A 3 4.65 16.50 16.57
CA GLY A 3 3.96 15.29 16.16
C GLY A 3 4.56 14.13 16.95
N HIS A 4 3.80 13.56 17.89
CA HIS A 4 4.17 12.30 18.51
C HIS A 4 4.31 11.26 17.39
N GLN A 5 5.57 10.95 17.06
CA GLN A 5 5.91 9.84 16.18
C GLN A 5 5.42 8.58 16.89
N ALA A 6 4.33 7.99 16.37
CA ALA A 6 3.78 6.76 16.90
C ALA A 6 4.80 5.64 16.62
N THR A 7 5.52 5.24 17.67
CA THR A 7 6.29 4.00 17.70
C THR A 7 5.35 2.85 17.37
N ILE A 8 5.81 1.90 16.58
CA ILE A 8 4.96 0.78 16.15
C ILE A 8 4.52 -0.01 17.38
N THR A 9 3.21 -0.22 17.48
CA THR A 9 2.61 -1.06 18.51
C THR A 9 2.95 -2.54 18.27
N SER A 10 3.07 -3.32 19.34
CA SER A 10 3.33 -4.76 19.24
C SER A 10 2.31 -5.49 18.35
N ALA A 11 1.07 -5.01 18.31
CA ALA A 11 0.01 -5.52 17.43
C ALA A 11 0.34 -5.31 15.95
N THR A 12 0.75 -4.11 15.54
CA THR A 12 1.11 -3.85 14.14
C THR A 12 2.40 -4.59 13.74
N LEU A 13 3.39 -4.68 14.65
CA LEU A 13 4.57 -5.52 14.42
C LEU A 13 4.18 -6.97 14.14
N PHE A 14 3.29 -7.53 14.95
CA PHE A 14 2.81 -8.90 14.78
C PHE A 14 2.14 -9.10 13.42
N ILE A 15 1.27 -8.18 13.00
CA ILE A 15 0.63 -8.22 11.68
C ILE A 15 1.67 -8.16 10.56
N ILE A 16 2.67 -7.26 10.66
CA ILE A 16 3.73 -7.14 9.67
C ILE A 16 4.52 -8.45 9.56
N LEU A 17 4.93 -9.04 10.69
CA LEU A 17 5.68 -10.29 10.71
C LEU A 17 4.86 -11.45 10.11
N LEU A 18 3.57 -11.53 10.44
CA LEU A 18 2.67 -12.53 9.89
C LEU A 18 2.51 -12.37 8.37
N LEU A 19 2.33 -11.14 7.88
CA LEU A 19 2.25 -10.85 6.46
C LEU A 19 3.58 -11.14 5.75
N SER A 20 4.72 -10.80 6.35
CA SER A 20 6.04 -11.14 5.82
C SER A 20 6.27 -12.65 5.74
N ALA A 21 5.90 -13.41 6.78
CA ALA A 21 5.95 -14.87 6.75
C ALA A 21 5.03 -15.45 5.67
N SER A 22 3.83 -14.88 5.52
CA SER A 22 2.89 -15.31 4.47
C SER A 22 3.48 -15.12 3.06
N ILE A 23 4.23 -14.03 2.81
CA ILE A 23 4.91 -13.81 1.52
C ILE A 23 5.88 -14.96 1.21
N LEU A 24 6.62 -15.44 2.20
CA LEU A 24 7.61 -16.50 2.01
C LEU A 24 6.96 -17.86 1.70
N ILE A 25 5.80 -18.14 2.29
CA ILE A 25 5.11 -19.44 2.19
C ILE A 25 4.21 -19.50 0.94
N ILE A 26 3.55 -18.39 0.61
CA ILE A 26 2.52 -18.34 -0.43
C ILE A 26 3.14 -18.52 -1.83
N PRO A 27 2.48 -19.29 -2.74
CA PRO A 27 2.95 -19.39 -4.12
C PRO A 27 2.82 -18.04 -4.82
N ARG A 28 3.76 -17.74 -5.72
CA ARG A 28 3.90 -16.46 -6.43
C ARG A 28 2.57 -15.84 -6.91
N LYS A 29 1.64 -16.66 -7.39
CA LYS A 29 0.32 -16.22 -7.88
C LYS A 29 -0.45 -15.37 -6.86
N TYR A 30 -0.32 -15.65 -5.57
CA TYR A 30 -1.04 -14.92 -4.52
C TYR A 30 -0.15 -13.93 -3.76
N LEU A 31 1.05 -13.63 -4.27
CA LEU A 31 2.00 -12.73 -3.61
C LEU A 31 1.48 -11.30 -3.47
N LEU A 32 0.49 -10.88 -4.27
CA LEU A 32 -0.18 -9.58 -4.12
C LEU A 32 -1.19 -9.52 -2.97
N LEU A 33 -1.62 -10.66 -2.42
CA LEU A 33 -2.60 -10.69 -1.34
C LEU A 33 -2.07 -10.04 -0.06
N PRO A 34 -0.87 -10.39 0.45
CA PRO A 34 -0.30 -9.73 1.62
C PRO A 34 -0.14 -8.22 1.44
N PHE A 35 0.17 -7.75 0.23
CA PHE A 35 0.26 -6.32 -0.07
C PHE A 35 -1.11 -5.62 -0.03
N ALA A 36 -2.14 -6.24 -0.61
CA ALA A 36 -3.50 -5.70 -0.57
C ALA A 36 -4.04 -5.64 0.87
N VAL A 37 -3.79 -6.69 1.67
CA VAL A 37 -4.14 -6.72 3.08
C VAL A 37 -3.37 -5.64 3.84
N ALA A 38 -2.06 -5.51 3.64
CA ALA A 38 -1.29 -4.45 4.30
C ALA A 38 -1.77 -3.05 3.92
N ALA A 39 -2.05 -2.80 2.63
CA ALA A 39 -2.50 -1.50 2.16
C ALA A 39 -3.87 -1.10 2.74
N CYS A 40 -4.75 -2.07 3.02
CA CYS A 40 -6.07 -1.82 3.58
C CYS A 40 -6.08 -1.85 5.12
N TRP A 41 -5.32 -2.74 5.75
CA TRP A 41 -5.50 -3.05 7.19
C TRP A 41 -4.33 -2.61 8.06
N ALA A 42 -3.13 -2.41 7.49
CA ALA A 42 -2.00 -1.92 8.27
C ALA A 42 -2.09 -0.39 8.41
N PRO A 43 -1.95 0.16 9.63
CA PRO A 43 -1.91 1.61 9.83
C PRO A 43 -0.74 2.24 9.07
N ALA A 44 -1.03 3.11 8.11
CA ALA A 44 0.00 3.71 7.25
C ALA A 44 0.81 4.84 7.92
N ASP A 45 0.36 5.32 9.09
CA ASP A 45 1.02 6.37 9.88
C ASP A 45 2.19 5.86 10.73
N GLN A 46 2.27 4.54 10.91
CA GLN A 46 3.28 3.95 11.76
C GLN A 46 4.56 3.64 10.98
N HIS A 47 5.69 3.98 11.58
CA HIS A 47 7.00 3.82 10.97
C HIS A 47 7.97 3.18 11.96
N LEU A 48 8.74 2.20 11.48
CA LEU A 48 9.93 1.73 12.19
C LEU A 48 11.00 2.79 12.02
N LEU A 49 11.47 3.33 13.14
CA LEU A 49 12.70 4.09 13.19
C LEU A 49 13.86 3.09 13.22
N LEU A 50 14.33 2.66 12.05
CA LEU A 50 15.65 2.04 11.96
C LEU A 50 16.68 3.15 11.74
N PHE A 51 17.72 3.19 12.59
CA PHE A 51 18.86 4.11 12.48
C PHE A 51 18.49 5.60 12.47
N GLN A 52 17.48 6.02 13.25
CA GLN A 52 17.10 7.42 13.51
C GLN A 52 16.68 8.28 12.30
N THR A 53 16.83 7.79 11.07
CA THR A 53 16.68 8.58 9.84
C THR A 53 15.83 7.88 8.78
N PHE A 54 15.76 6.55 8.78
CA PHE A 54 15.01 5.80 7.78
C PHE A 54 13.65 5.37 8.31
N HIS A 55 12.59 5.96 7.75
CA HIS A 55 11.21 5.63 8.10
C HIS A 55 10.74 4.40 7.28
N PHE A 56 10.85 3.21 7.88
CA PHE A 56 10.34 1.99 7.27
C PHE A 56 8.86 1.80 7.62
N ARG A 57 7.99 2.00 6.64
CA ARG A 57 6.56 1.67 6.76
C ARG A 57 6.33 0.18 6.52
N ALA A 58 5.19 -0.34 6.95
CA ALA A 58 4.81 -1.76 6.76
C ALA A 58 5.02 -2.23 5.31
N LEU A 59 4.63 -1.42 4.32
CA LEU A 59 4.81 -1.73 2.91
C LEU A 59 6.28 -1.82 2.49
N HIS A 60 7.18 -1.01 3.05
CA HIS A 60 8.61 -1.08 2.70
C HIS A 60 9.20 -2.43 3.12
N ILE A 61 8.84 -2.93 4.30
CA ILE A 61 9.31 -4.22 4.81
C ILE A 61 8.80 -5.34 3.92
N LEU A 62 7.51 -5.32 3.57
CA LEU A 62 6.91 -6.31 2.66
C LEU A 62 7.56 -6.28 1.28
N ILE A 63 7.88 -5.10 0.74
CA ILE A 63 8.60 -4.96 -0.53
C ILE A 63 9.97 -5.62 -0.44
N LEU A 64 10.74 -5.34 0.62
CA LEU A 64 12.07 -5.93 0.80
C LEU A 64 12.01 -7.45 0.96
N VAL A 65 11.05 -7.97 1.75
CA VAL A 65 10.86 -9.42 1.93
C VAL A 65 10.44 -10.10 0.63
N ALA A 66 9.51 -9.50 -0.11
CA ALA A 66 9.10 -10.04 -1.41
C ALA A 66 10.22 -9.99 -2.44
N ALA A 67 11.02 -8.92 -2.46
CA ALA A 67 12.20 -8.85 -3.30
C ALA A 67 13.19 -9.96 -2.92
N ALA A 68 13.59 -10.06 -1.65
CA ALA A 68 14.49 -11.10 -1.17
C ALA A 68 13.98 -12.50 -1.56
N ARG A 69 12.68 -12.78 -1.39
CA ARG A 69 12.06 -14.03 -1.86
C ARG A 69 12.25 -14.24 -3.36
N LEU A 70 11.88 -13.28 -4.21
CA LEU A 70 12.00 -13.43 -5.65
C LEU A 70 13.45 -13.72 -6.08
N TRP A 71 14.42 -13.08 -5.42
CA TRP A 71 15.85 -13.33 -5.62
C TRP A 71 16.27 -14.74 -5.16
N LEU A 72 15.89 -15.16 -3.94
CA LEU A 72 16.28 -16.46 -3.37
C LEU A 72 15.67 -17.66 -4.11
N TYR A 73 14.41 -17.54 -4.55
CA TYR A 73 13.71 -18.61 -5.26
C TYR A 73 13.94 -18.58 -6.78
N GLY A 74 14.74 -17.64 -7.29
CA GLY A 74 15.03 -17.52 -8.73
C GLY A 74 13.78 -17.24 -9.59
N GLU A 75 12.74 -16.67 -9.01
CA GLU A 75 11.45 -16.41 -9.69
C GLU A 75 11.46 -15.13 -10.52
N ILE A 76 12.58 -14.41 -10.55
CA ILE A 76 12.76 -13.16 -11.31
C ILE A 76 12.72 -13.48 -12.80
N VAL A 77 11.79 -12.83 -13.49
CA VAL A 77 11.68 -12.92 -14.95
C VAL A 77 12.30 -11.67 -15.57
N PRO A 78 13.02 -11.81 -16.70
CA PRO A 78 13.51 -10.67 -17.46
C PRO A 78 12.34 -9.79 -17.89
N ILE A 79 12.31 -8.56 -17.39
CA ILE A 79 11.30 -7.57 -17.76
C ILE A 79 11.66 -7.03 -19.14
N ARG A 80 10.74 -7.18 -20.10
CA ARG A 80 10.82 -6.46 -21.38
C ARG A 80 10.41 -5.02 -21.15
N TRP A 81 11.32 -4.10 -21.41
CA TRP A 81 11.07 -2.67 -21.29
C TRP A 81 9.94 -2.22 -22.20
N ASN A 82 8.94 -1.58 -21.60
CA ASN A 82 7.81 -0.98 -22.27
C ASN A 82 7.81 0.54 -22.09
N ARG A 83 7.08 1.26 -22.95
CA ARG A 83 6.87 2.72 -22.84
C ARG A 83 6.27 3.11 -21.50
N PHE A 84 5.44 2.26 -20.91
CA PHE A 84 4.92 2.46 -19.56
C PHE A 84 6.00 2.41 -18.48
N ASP A 85 6.97 1.49 -18.58
CA ASP A 85 8.08 1.42 -17.62
C ASP A 85 8.91 2.73 -17.70
N ALA A 86 9.14 3.23 -18.91
CA ALA A 86 9.82 4.51 -19.14
C ALA A 86 9.03 5.71 -18.58
N LEU A 87 7.71 5.73 -18.76
CA LEU A 87 6.85 6.80 -18.23
C LEU A 87 6.86 6.83 -16.69
N VAL A 88 6.75 5.65 -16.06
CA VAL A 88 6.83 5.53 -14.59
C VAL A 88 8.20 6.00 -14.11
N LEU A 89 9.28 5.58 -14.76
CA LEU A 89 10.63 6.01 -14.39
C LEU A 89 10.81 7.53 -14.56
N ALA A 90 10.33 8.10 -15.67
CA ALA A 90 10.40 9.54 -15.92
C ALA A 90 9.60 10.32 -14.86
N TRP A 91 8.39 9.88 -14.53
CA TRP A 91 7.56 10.49 -13.48
C TRP A 91 8.27 10.47 -12.13
N VAL A 92 8.88 9.34 -11.77
CA VAL A 92 9.64 9.17 -10.53
C VAL A 92 10.86 10.08 -10.48
N VAL A 93 11.63 10.17 -11.57
CA VAL A 93 12.85 10.98 -11.66
C VAL A 93 12.51 12.47 -11.59
N VAL A 94 11.58 12.93 -12.44
CA VAL A 94 11.14 14.34 -12.46
C VAL A 94 10.55 14.73 -11.11
N GLY A 95 9.67 13.90 -10.54
CA GLY A 95 9.08 14.15 -9.23
C GLY A 95 10.10 14.13 -8.07
N THR A 96 11.25 13.49 -8.24
CA THR A 96 12.35 13.50 -7.25
C THR A 96 13.20 14.75 -7.38
N ILE A 97 13.54 15.15 -8.61
CA ILE A 97 14.27 16.39 -8.87
C ILE A 97 13.48 17.59 -8.35
N ILE A 98 12.20 17.71 -8.71
CA ILE A 98 11.35 18.83 -8.25
C ILE A 98 11.29 18.87 -6.72
N PHE A 99 11.09 17.72 -6.08
CA PHE A 99 11.01 17.66 -4.62
C PHE A 99 12.33 18.04 -3.94
N PHE A 100 13.46 17.62 -4.52
CA PHE A 100 14.78 18.00 -3.99
C PHE A 100 15.02 19.51 -4.15
N LEU A 101 14.71 20.08 -5.32
CA LEU A 101 14.83 21.51 -5.58
C LEU A 101 13.93 22.36 -4.68
N GLN A 102 12.76 21.85 -4.28
CA GLN A 102 11.83 22.58 -3.42
C GLN A 102 12.36 22.75 -1.99
N TRP A 103 13.06 21.75 -1.44
CA TRP A 103 13.45 21.73 -0.03
C TRP A 103 14.95 21.89 0.22
N LEU A 104 15.80 21.54 -0.76
CA LEU A 104 17.26 21.68 -0.72
C LEU A 104 17.91 21.16 0.58
N ASN A 105 17.38 20.06 1.13
CA ASN A 105 17.81 19.49 2.40
C ASN A 105 18.03 17.98 2.27
N LEU A 106 19.07 17.46 2.95
CA LEU A 106 19.36 16.03 3.07
C LEU A 106 18.20 15.24 3.70
N ALA A 107 17.48 15.82 4.67
CA ALA A 107 16.31 15.18 5.26
C ALA A 107 15.23 14.88 4.21
N SER A 108 15.06 15.77 3.23
CA SER A 108 14.10 15.60 2.13
C SER A 108 14.53 14.47 1.20
N LEU A 109 15.83 14.29 0.97
CA LEU A 109 16.34 13.16 0.19
C LEU A 109 16.01 11.81 0.86
N ILE A 110 16.18 11.73 2.18
CA ILE A 110 15.89 10.51 2.96
C ILE A 110 14.40 10.21 3.00
N PHE A 111 13.56 11.23 3.20
CA PHE A 111 12.11 11.07 3.08
C PHE A 111 11.72 10.58 1.69
N LYS A 112 12.30 11.16 0.64
CA LYS A 112 12.00 10.81 -0.74
C LYS A 112 12.47 9.40 -1.09
N SER A 113 13.62 8.95 -0.59
CA SER A 113 14.13 7.59 -0.86
C SER A 113 13.18 6.50 -0.35
N GLY A 114 12.53 6.69 0.81
CA GLY A 114 11.47 5.80 1.28
C GLY A 114 10.27 5.77 0.33
N ARG A 115 9.86 6.93 -0.20
CA ARG A 115 8.77 7.01 -1.21
C ARG A 115 9.17 6.35 -2.53
N LEU A 116 10.43 6.47 -2.94
CA LEU A 116 10.98 5.82 -4.12
C LEU A 116 10.94 4.30 -3.99
N LEU A 117 11.33 3.77 -2.83
CA LEU A 117 11.26 2.34 -2.54
C LEU A 117 9.82 1.83 -2.65
N GLU A 118 8.84 2.57 -2.13
CA GLU A 118 7.43 2.21 -2.26
C GLU A 118 6.97 2.20 -3.71
N TRP A 119 7.21 3.28 -4.47
CA TRP A 119 6.73 3.40 -5.84
C TRP A 119 7.42 2.42 -6.79
N LEU A 120 8.75 2.39 -6.81
CA LEU A 120 9.52 1.52 -7.70
C LEU A 120 9.47 0.07 -7.26
N GLY A 121 9.57 -0.19 -5.95
CA GLY A 121 9.53 -1.54 -5.40
C GLY A 121 8.19 -2.21 -5.61
N LEU A 122 7.07 -1.52 -5.32
CA LEU A 122 5.74 -2.07 -5.57
C LEU A 122 5.48 -2.25 -7.07
N TYR A 123 5.91 -1.30 -7.91
CA TYR A 123 5.81 -1.42 -9.36
C TYR A 123 6.57 -2.64 -9.88
N TRP A 124 7.81 -2.82 -9.44
CA TRP A 124 8.65 -3.96 -9.83
C TRP A 124 8.05 -5.29 -9.36
N ILE A 125 7.60 -5.39 -8.11
CA ILE A 125 6.93 -6.60 -7.59
C ILE A 125 5.66 -6.90 -8.38
N PHE A 126 4.86 -5.88 -8.68
CA PHE A 126 3.64 -6.05 -9.47
C PHE A 126 3.96 -6.58 -10.87
N ARG A 127 4.97 -6.01 -11.55
CA ARG A 127 5.43 -6.49 -12.87
C ARG A 127 6.00 -7.92 -12.81
N GLN A 128 6.69 -8.27 -11.73
CA GLN A 128 7.20 -9.62 -11.52
C GLN A 128 6.11 -10.63 -11.16
N THR A 129 4.99 -10.20 -10.60
CA THR A 129 3.92 -11.08 -10.10
C THR A 129 2.77 -11.26 -11.10
N VAL A 130 2.34 -10.19 -11.76
CA VAL A 130 1.25 -10.24 -12.73
C VAL A 130 1.77 -10.69 -14.09
N ARG A 131 1.53 -11.96 -14.44
CA ARG A 131 1.90 -12.52 -15.76
C ARG A 131 0.70 -12.77 -16.67
N SER A 132 -0.49 -12.88 -16.10
CA SER A 132 -1.72 -13.18 -16.85
C SER A 132 -2.88 -12.29 -16.44
N TRP A 133 -3.91 -12.23 -17.30
CA TRP A 133 -5.18 -11.61 -16.97
C TRP A 133 -5.87 -12.26 -15.76
N ALA A 134 -5.62 -13.55 -15.53
CA ALA A 134 -6.14 -14.24 -14.34
C ALA A 134 -5.48 -13.73 -13.06
N ASP A 135 -4.17 -13.44 -13.07
CA ASP A 135 -3.46 -12.87 -11.92
C ASP A 135 -3.93 -11.45 -11.64
N LEU A 136 -4.16 -10.65 -12.69
CA LEU A 136 -4.71 -9.31 -12.57
C LEU A 136 -6.12 -9.34 -11.97
N ARG A 137 -6.98 -10.25 -12.46
CA ARG A 137 -8.33 -10.46 -11.91
C ARG A 137 -8.26 -10.90 -10.44
N PHE A 138 -7.34 -11.77 -10.08
CA PHE A 138 -7.16 -12.19 -8.70
C PHE A 138 -6.76 -11.01 -7.80
N ALA A 139 -5.74 -10.24 -8.19
CA ALA A 139 -5.27 -9.08 -7.43
C ALA A 139 -6.40 -8.06 -7.20
N TYR A 140 -7.19 -7.82 -8.24
CA TYR A 140 -8.37 -6.99 -8.20
C TYR A 140 -9.42 -7.51 -7.20
N VAL A 141 -9.79 -8.79 -7.28
CA VAL A 141 -10.82 -9.38 -6.39
C VAL A 141 -10.37 -9.30 -4.94
N VAL A 142 -9.10 -9.61 -4.66
CA VAL A 142 -8.55 -9.48 -3.31
C VAL A 142 -8.63 -8.04 -2.82
N LEU A 143 -8.24 -7.07 -3.63
CA LEU A 143 -8.32 -5.66 -3.27
C LEU A 143 -9.77 -5.20 -3.04
N ALA A 144 -10.71 -5.66 -3.86
CA ALA A 144 -12.14 -5.37 -3.72
C ALA A 144 -12.71 -5.97 -2.43
N VAL A 145 -12.40 -7.22 -2.14
CA VAL A 145 -12.83 -7.89 -0.89
C VAL A 145 -12.23 -7.18 0.32
N CYS A 146 -10.94 -6.82 0.29
CA CYS A 146 -10.29 -6.09 1.39
C CYS A 146 -10.91 -4.70 1.60
N ALA A 147 -11.20 -3.96 0.52
CA ALA A 147 -11.84 -2.65 0.60
C ALA A 147 -13.27 -2.76 1.15
N LEU A 148 -14.08 -3.68 0.62
CA LEU A 148 -15.46 -3.90 1.08
C LEU A 148 -15.51 -4.33 2.54
N ALA A 149 -14.60 -5.21 2.97
CA ALA A 149 -14.51 -5.64 4.37
C ALA A 149 -14.13 -4.50 5.34
N MET A 150 -13.56 -3.40 4.84
CA MET A 150 -13.28 -2.20 5.64
C MET A 150 -14.53 -1.32 5.87
N LEU A 151 -15.54 -1.39 5.01
CA LEU A 151 -16.77 -0.58 5.12
C LEU A 151 -17.44 -0.61 6.50
N PRO A 152 -17.66 -1.76 7.16
CA PRO A 152 -18.28 -1.76 8.49
C PRO A 152 -17.45 -0.97 9.51
N PHE A 153 -16.12 -1.02 9.44
CA PHE A 153 -15.25 -0.27 10.35
C PHE A 153 -15.30 1.23 10.09
N VAL A 154 -15.39 1.65 8.83
CA VAL A 154 -15.59 3.06 8.45
C VAL A 154 -16.95 3.55 8.93
N ALA A 155 -18.00 2.74 8.77
CA ALA A 155 -19.34 3.08 9.24
C ALA A 155 -19.40 3.20 10.77
N LEU A 156 -18.76 2.28 11.49
CA LEU A 156 -18.61 2.36 12.94
C LEU A 156 -17.86 3.63 13.38
N GLU A 157 -16.76 3.98 12.70
CA GLU A 157 -16.03 5.22 12.96
C GLU A 157 -16.91 6.46 12.72
N ARG A 158 -17.77 6.43 11.69
CA ARG A 158 -18.69 7.52 11.38
C ARG A 158 -19.76 7.72 12.45
N VAL A 159 -20.29 6.63 13.02
CA VAL A 159 -21.36 6.68 14.03
C VAL A 159 -20.81 7.01 15.42
N THR A 160 -19.72 6.35 15.81
CA THR A 160 -19.14 6.49 17.16
C THR A 160 -18.29 7.74 17.31
N GLY A 161 -17.72 8.25 16.20
CA GLY A 161 -16.70 9.30 16.24
C GLY A 161 -15.34 8.82 16.75
N GLU A 162 -15.20 7.52 17.05
CA GLU A 162 -13.97 6.90 17.51
C GLU A 162 -13.43 5.90 16.48
N ASN A 163 -12.12 5.85 16.31
CA ASN A 163 -11.51 4.97 15.33
C ASN A 163 -11.30 3.56 15.90
N PRO A 164 -11.93 2.50 15.36
CA PRO A 164 -11.77 1.14 15.88
C PRO A 164 -10.33 0.60 15.75
N PHE A 165 -9.51 1.19 14.86
CA PHE A 165 -8.09 0.85 14.69
C PHE A 165 -7.16 1.57 15.68
N LEU A 166 -7.69 2.24 16.71
CA LEU A 166 -6.93 2.75 17.85
C LEU A 166 -6.05 1.67 18.49
N VAL A 167 -6.55 0.42 18.56
CA VAL A 167 -5.82 -0.74 19.09
C VAL A 167 -4.54 -1.04 18.29
N LEU A 168 -4.55 -0.76 16.99
CA LEU A 168 -3.37 -0.89 16.14
C LEU A 168 -2.41 0.31 16.27
N GLY A 169 -2.67 1.26 17.17
CA GLY A 169 -1.81 2.41 17.46
C GLY A 169 -1.98 3.59 16.50
N ARG A 170 -3.20 3.76 15.98
CA ARG A 170 -3.56 4.87 15.11
C ARG A 170 -4.02 6.11 15.91
N VAL A 171 -3.75 7.31 15.37
CA VAL A 171 -4.24 8.59 15.90
C VAL A 171 -5.76 8.77 15.69
N ARG A 172 -6.39 9.46 16.66
CA ARG A 172 -7.84 9.71 16.77
C ARG A 172 -8.46 10.33 15.51
N THR A 173 -9.73 10.01 15.28
CA THR A 173 -10.55 10.59 14.21
C THR A 173 -10.58 12.11 14.33
N SER A 174 -10.40 12.80 13.20
CA SER A 174 -10.39 14.27 13.18
C SER A 174 -11.82 14.82 13.05
N LEU A 175 -12.17 15.76 13.90
CA LEU A 175 -13.41 16.55 13.80
C LEU A 175 -13.09 17.86 13.07
N ARG A 176 -13.89 18.20 12.06
CA ARG A 176 -13.82 19.52 11.41
C ARG A 176 -15.24 20.02 11.16
N GLU A 177 -15.52 21.22 11.65
CA GLU A 177 -16.82 21.90 11.45
C GLU A 177 -17.99 21.02 11.91
N GLY A 178 -17.86 20.37 13.08
CA GLY A 178 -18.88 19.46 13.65
C GLY A 178 -19.03 18.11 12.93
N ASN A 179 -18.30 17.87 11.85
CA ASN A 179 -18.38 16.64 11.06
C ASN A 179 -17.21 15.70 11.37
N VAL A 180 -17.54 14.41 11.57
CA VAL A 180 -16.56 13.32 11.77
C VAL A 180 -15.86 13.00 10.45
N ARG A 181 -14.54 13.20 10.36
CA ARG A 181 -13.76 12.83 9.17
C ARG A 181 -13.13 11.46 9.38
N CYS A 182 -13.84 10.44 8.92
CA CYS A 182 -13.40 9.05 9.01
C CYS A 182 -12.14 8.84 8.16
N ALA A 183 -11.24 8.01 8.66
CA ALA A 183 -9.95 7.73 8.02
C ALA A 183 -9.57 6.24 8.08
N ALA A 184 -10.30 5.42 8.85
CA ALA A 184 -10.10 3.97 9.04
C ALA A 184 -8.64 3.61 9.37
N THR A 185 -7.86 3.12 8.40
CA THR A 185 -6.42 2.76 8.50
C THR A 185 -5.48 3.67 7.71
N PHE A 186 -6.02 4.56 6.86
CA PHE A 186 -5.28 5.54 6.03
C PHE A 186 -4.89 6.83 6.75
N PRO A 187 -3.75 7.47 6.49
CA PRO A 187 -3.22 8.59 7.27
C PRO A 187 -4.19 9.72 7.62
N HIS A 188 -5.01 10.10 6.65
CA HIS A 188 -6.05 11.10 6.83
C HIS A 188 -7.22 10.82 5.90
N SER A 189 -8.36 11.44 6.19
CA SER A 189 -9.63 11.28 5.45
C SER A 189 -9.50 11.53 3.94
N ILE A 190 -8.63 12.44 3.51
CA ILE A 190 -8.38 12.67 2.07
C ILE A 190 -7.73 11.45 1.40
N ILE A 191 -6.75 10.77 2.04
CA ILE A 191 -6.16 9.54 1.45
C ILE A 191 -7.20 8.44 1.40
N MET A 192 -8.03 8.30 2.44
CA MET A 192 -9.13 7.33 2.44
C MET A 192 -10.08 7.59 1.26
N GLY A 193 -10.49 8.84 1.05
CA GLY A 193 -11.35 9.22 -0.08
C GLY A 193 -10.69 8.94 -1.43
N LEU A 194 -9.41 9.27 -1.58
CA LEU A 194 -8.63 9.01 -2.79
C LEU A 194 -8.52 7.51 -3.10
N PHE A 195 -8.26 6.69 -2.08
CA PHE A 195 -8.24 5.23 -2.21
C PHE A 195 -9.57 4.71 -2.80
N TRP A 196 -10.71 5.09 -2.22
CA TRP A 196 -12.01 4.68 -2.75
C TRP A 196 -12.28 5.24 -4.15
N ALA A 197 -11.98 6.51 -4.40
CA ALA A 197 -12.17 7.13 -5.70
C ALA A 197 -11.36 6.44 -6.81
N THR A 198 -10.13 6.01 -6.52
CA THR A 198 -9.29 5.27 -7.48
C THR A 198 -9.76 3.82 -7.71
N LEU A 199 -10.47 3.22 -6.75
CA LEU A 199 -11.04 1.89 -6.91
C LEU A 199 -12.31 1.87 -7.77
N VAL A 200 -13.12 2.94 -7.76
CA VAL A 200 -14.36 3.02 -8.57
C VAL A 200 -14.13 2.72 -10.06
N PRO A 201 -13.22 3.39 -10.80
CA PRO A 201 -13.02 3.10 -12.22
C PRO A 201 -12.51 1.68 -12.46
N LEU A 202 -11.68 1.15 -11.55
CA LEU A 202 -11.26 -0.25 -11.59
C LEU A 202 -12.48 -1.17 -11.46
N PHE A 203 -13.36 -0.91 -10.49
CA PHE A 203 -14.53 -1.75 -10.23
C PHE A 203 -15.53 -1.71 -11.38
N VAL A 204 -15.79 -0.52 -11.93
CA VAL A 204 -16.67 -0.33 -13.09
C VAL A 204 -16.10 -1.02 -14.33
N SER A 205 -14.78 -0.92 -14.56
CA SER A 205 -14.13 -1.58 -15.70
C SER A 205 -14.30 -3.10 -15.65
N PHE A 206 -14.11 -3.71 -14.48
CA PHE A 206 -14.27 -5.16 -14.31
C PHE A 206 -15.72 -5.61 -14.33
N ALA A 207 -16.66 -4.84 -13.75
CA ALA A 207 -18.09 -5.15 -13.84
C ALA A 207 -18.59 -5.14 -15.30
N ARG A 208 -17.99 -4.30 -16.15
CA ARG A 208 -18.27 -4.25 -17.59
C ARG A 208 -17.54 -5.32 -18.42
N GLN A 209 -16.51 -5.97 -17.87
CA GLN A 209 -15.91 -7.14 -18.52
C GLN A 209 -16.88 -8.32 -18.41
N GLN A 210 -17.79 -8.43 -19.37
CA GLN A 210 -18.60 -9.64 -19.55
C GLN A 210 -17.67 -10.86 -19.69
N PRO A 211 -18.09 -12.05 -19.22
CA PRO A 211 -17.32 -13.28 -19.37
C PRO A 211 -17.31 -13.69 -20.85
N LYS A 212 -16.47 -13.06 -21.67
CA LYS A 212 -16.32 -13.34 -23.10
C LYS A 212 -15.49 -14.59 -23.42
N HIS A 213 -15.25 -15.44 -22.43
CA HIS A 213 -14.71 -16.79 -22.64
C HIS A 213 -15.43 -17.80 -21.74
N ARG A 214 -16.69 -18.09 -22.10
CA ARG A 214 -17.27 -19.42 -21.91
C ARG A 214 -17.24 -20.07 -23.29
N VAL A 215 -16.07 -20.60 -23.66
CA VAL A 215 -15.95 -21.51 -24.80
C VAL A 215 -15.74 -22.88 -24.19
N LEU A 216 -16.82 -23.65 -24.17
CA LEU A 216 -16.93 -25.07 -24.46
C LEU A 216 -18.43 -25.36 -24.58
#